data_AF-A0A5C8WTH1-F1
#
_entry.id   AF-A0A5C8WTH1-F1
#
_cell.length_a   1.000
_cell.length_b   1.000
_cell.length_c   1.000
_cell.angle_alpha   90.00
_cell.angle_beta   90.00
_cell.angle_gamma   90.00
#
_symmetry.space_group_name_H-M   'P 1'
#
loop_
_entity.id
_entity.type
_entity.pdbx_description
1 polymer ?
#
loop_
_entity_poly.entity_id
_entity_poly.type
_entity_poly.pdbx_seq_one_letter_code
_entity_poly.pdbx_strand_id
1 'polypeptide(L)'
;MEGKLERSGQAFAVRLSADDVRSHGLSEGQTVEVTAKDRIVTTTDAGPHVQGRRHVNGIPVFTMAEMVAEARRLGPAFEPPTVDWGPDRGSEIIDDDDPR
;
A
#
# COMPACT_ATOMS: atom_id res chain seq x y z
N MET A 1 13.24 6.41 17.80
CA MET A 1 13.09 5.21 18.63
C MET A 1 12.87 4.02 17.72
N GLU A 2 13.56 2.91 17.99
CA GLU A 2 13.33 1.63 17.33
C GLU A 2 12.91 0.61 18.40
N GLY A 3 11.85 -0.15 18.13
CA GLY A 3 11.32 -1.15 19.04
C GLY A 3 11.02 -2.42 18.29
N LYS A 4 11.29 -3.57 18.91
CA LYS A 4 11.00 -4.87 18.30
C LYS A 4 9.52 -5.20 18.51
N LEU A 5 8.82 -5.49 17.41
CA LEU A 5 7.48 -6.06 17.44
C LEU A 5 7.60 -7.57 17.72
N GLU A 6 6.96 -8.04 18.77
CA GLU A 6 6.96 -9.45 19.18
C GLU A 6 5.54 -9.94 19.46
N ARG A 7 5.34 -11.25 19.33
CA ARG A 7 4.04 -11.87 19.62
C ARG A 7 3.89 -12.04 21.13
N SER A 8 2.79 -11.53 21.68
CA SER A 8 2.42 -11.66 23.08
C SER A 8 1.01 -12.25 23.18
N GLY A 9 0.91 -13.54 23.45
CA GLY A 9 -0.36 -14.27 23.44
C GLY A 9 -1.04 -14.23 22.06
N GLN A 10 -2.23 -13.63 22.01
CA GLN A 10 -3.01 -13.43 20.78
C GLN A 10 -2.74 -12.09 20.08
N ALA A 11 -1.96 -11.20 20.68
CA ALA A 11 -1.66 -9.87 20.15
C ALA A 11 -0.17 -9.71 19.82
N PHE A 12 0.19 -8.55 19.27
CA PHE A 12 1.57 -8.11 19.15
C PHE A 12 1.86 -6.99 20.16
N ALA A 13 3.06 -6.98 20.70
CA ALA A 13 3.56 -5.94 21.58
C ALA A 13 4.88 -5.39 21.05
N VAL A 14 5.15 -4.11 21.34
CA VAL A 14 6.45 -3.48 21.08
C VAL A 14 7.17 -3.32 22.41
N ARG A 15 8.37 -3.89 22.55
CA ARG A 15 9.19 -3.66 23.75
C ARG A 15 9.96 -2.36 23.62
N LEU A 16 9.75 -1.48 24.60
CA LEU A 16 10.44 -0.21 24.75
C LEU A 16 11.28 -0.24 26.03
N SER A 17 12.43 0.43 26.02
CA SER A 17 13.23 0.60 27.23
C SER A 17 12.53 1.57 28.20
N ALA A 18 12.82 1.46 29.50
CA ALA A 18 12.26 2.40 30.48
C ALA A 18 12.71 3.85 30.21
N ASP A 19 13.90 4.02 29.63
CA ASP A 19 14.43 5.34 29.28
C ASP A 19 13.70 5.94 28.08
N ASP A 20 13.42 5.13 27.05
CA ASP A 20 12.60 5.54 25.89
C ASP A 20 11.18 5.94 26.31
N VAL A 21 10.55 5.17 27.20
CA VAL A 21 9.21 5.48 27.72
C VAL A 21 9.21 6.86 28.38
N ARG A 22 10.19 7.12 29.27
CA ARG A 22 10.29 8.41 29.98
C ARG A 22 10.67 9.56 29.06
N SER A 23 11.63 9.37 28.15
CA SER A 23 12.10 10.43 27.25
C SER A 23 11.02 10.90 26.28
N HIS A 24 10.07 10.02 25.96
CA HIS A 24 8.92 10.32 25.11
C HIS A 24 7.65 10.69 25.89
N GLY A 25 7.74 10.86 27.22
CA GLY A 25 6.63 11.28 28.06
C GLY A 25 5.49 10.26 28.14
N LEU A 26 5.78 8.99 27.88
CA LEU A 26 4.83 7.90 27.94
C LEU A 26 4.68 7.38 29.38
N SER A 27 3.49 6.91 29.73
CA SER A 27 3.22 6.30 31.03
C SER A 27 2.47 4.97 30.91
N GLU A 28 2.60 4.12 31.94
CA GLU A 28 1.87 2.85 31.99
C GLU A 28 0.35 3.10 31.99
N GLY A 29 -0.39 2.33 31.18
CA GLY A 29 -1.84 2.47 31.03
C GLY A 29 -2.29 3.59 30.08
N GLN A 30 -1.37 4.36 29.50
CA GLN A 30 -1.69 5.37 28.51
C GLN A 30 -2.09 4.73 27.16
N THR A 31 -3.21 5.18 26.59
CA THR A 31 -3.56 4.87 25.20
C THR A 31 -2.71 5.69 24.25
N VAL A 32 -2.10 5.03 23.27
CA VAL A 32 -1.24 5.66 22.25
C VAL A 32 -1.77 5.34 20.86
N GLU A 33 -1.58 6.27 19.93
CA GLU A 33 -1.80 6.03 18.50
C GLU A 33 -0.51 5.51 17.86
N VAL A 34 -0.62 4.46 17.03
CA VAL A 34 0.52 3.86 16.33
C VAL A 34 0.37 4.10 14.84
N THR A 35 1.28 4.88 14.26
CA THR A 35 1.34 5.12 12.82
C THR A 35 2.49 4.32 12.21
N ALA A 36 2.20 3.46 11.22
CA ALA A 36 3.24 2.81 10.42
C ALA A 36 3.82 3.82 9.43
N LYS A 37 5.14 4.05 9.47
CA LYS A 37 5.84 4.79 8.42
C LYS A 37 6.15 3.83 7.26
N ASP A 38 5.85 4.24 6.04
CA ASP A 38 6.23 3.49 4.85
C ASP A 38 7.76 3.30 4.85
N ARG A 39 8.20 2.05 4.89
CA ARG A 39 9.61 1.71 4.78
C ARG A 39 10.02 2.00 3.34
N ILE A 40 10.73 3.12 3.13
CA ILE A 40 11.43 3.35 1.86
C ILE A 40 12.59 2.35 1.82
N VAL A 41 12.34 1.20 1.20
CA VAL A 41 13.39 0.24 0.89
C VAL A 41 14.08 0.75 -0.37
N THR A 42 15.31 1.25 -0.23
CA THR A 42 16.20 1.49 -1.37
C THR A 42 16.64 0.13 -1.91
N THR A 43 15.82 -0.51 -2.73
CA THR A 43 16.20 -1.73 -3.45
C THR A 43 17.21 -1.38 -4.52
N THR A 44 18.50 -1.52 -4.21
CA THR A 44 19.55 -1.60 -5.25
C THR A 44 19.75 -3.04 -5.73
N ASP A 45 19.36 -4.05 -4.94
CA ASP A 45 19.46 -5.46 -5.35
C ASP A 45 18.25 -6.25 -4.86
N ALA A 46 17.31 -6.56 -5.75
CA ALA A 46 16.14 -7.38 -5.44
C ALA A 46 16.30 -8.78 -6.04
N GLY A 47 16.91 -9.67 -5.27
CA GLY A 47 16.65 -11.11 -5.36
C GLY A 47 15.24 -11.44 -4.82
N PRO A 48 14.67 -12.60 -5.19
CA PRO A 48 13.33 -12.96 -4.78
C PRO A 48 13.41 -13.49 -3.35
N HIS A 49 13.05 -12.69 -2.35
CA HIS A 49 12.35 -13.11 -1.13
C HIS A 49 12.30 -11.96 -0.12
N VAL A 50 11.07 -11.49 0.12
CA VAL A 50 10.58 -10.84 1.36
C VAL A 50 11.39 -9.64 1.86
N GLN A 51 11.29 -8.51 1.15
CA GLN A 51 11.37 -7.20 1.80
C GLN A 51 9.98 -6.57 1.77
N GLY A 52 9.50 -6.13 2.94
CA GLY A 52 8.10 -5.79 3.22
C GLY A 52 7.41 -5.08 2.07
N ARG A 53 6.24 -5.61 1.67
CA ARG A 53 5.47 -5.09 0.54
C ARG A 53 5.21 -3.61 0.74
N ARG A 54 5.51 -2.80 -0.28
CA ARG A 54 5.19 -1.37 -0.26
C ARG A 54 3.66 -1.22 -0.17
N HIS A 55 3.20 -0.32 0.69
CA HIS A 55 1.79 0.06 0.76
C HIS A 55 1.65 1.52 0.30
N VAL A 56 0.48 1.88 -0.23
CA VAL A 56 0.07 3.26 -0.50
C VAL A 56 -1.33 3.39 0.03
N ASN A 57 -1.55 4.32 0.97
CA ASN A 57 -2.83 4.47 1.69
C ASN A 57 -3.34 3.17 2.34
N GLY A 58 -2.44 2.34 2.86
CA GLY A 58 -2.77 1.04 3.47
C GLY A 58 -3.08 -0.09 2.48
N ILE A 59 -3.04 0.18 1.15
CA ILE A 59 -3.26 -0.83 0.11
C ILE A 59 -1.90 -1.36 -0.37
N PRO A 60 -1.69 -2.68 -0.46
CA PRO A 60 -0.44 -3.24 -0.98
C PRO A 60 -0.26 -2.86 -2.45
N VAL A 61 0.95 -2.42 -2.80
CA VAL A 61 1.35 -2.18 -4.18
C VAL A 61 1.78 -3.50 -4.80
N PHE A 62 1.16 -3.85 -5.92
CA PHE A 62 1.49 -5.03 -6.73
C PHE A 62 2.41 -4.63 -7.88
N THR A 63 3.44 -5.44 -8.12
CA THR A 63 4.30 -5.31 -9.30
C THR A 63 3.60 -5.83 -10.54
N MET A 64 4.03 -5.36 -11.72
CA MET A 64 3.51 -5.88 -12.99
C MET A 64 3.72 -7.39 -13.13
N ALA A 65 4.85 -7.91 -12.68
CA ALA A 65 5.15 -9.34 -12.70
C ALA A 65 4.18 -10.17 -11.84
N GLU A 66 3.82 -9.69 -10.65
CA GLU A 66 2.83 -10.34 -9.78
C GLU A 66 1.44 -10.33 -10.41
N MET A 67 1.01 -9.20 -10.99
CA MET A 67 -0.29 -9.10 -11.65
C MET A 67 -0.38 -10.05 -12.85
N VAL A 68 0.68 -10.16 -13.66
CA VAL A 68 0.73 -11.10 -14.79
C VAL A 68 0.75 -12.55 -14.33
N ALA A 69 1.50 -12.86 -13.26
CA ALA A 69 1.52 -14.21 -12.69
C ALA A 69 0.13 -14.62 -12.17
N GLU A 70 -0.58 -13.69 -11.54
CA GLU A 70 -1.94 -13.91 -11.05
C GLU A 70 -2.94 -14.08 -12.19
N ALA A 71 -2.87 -13.25 -13.24
CA ALA A 71 -3.71 -13.42 -14.43
C ALA A 71 -3.52 -14.80 -15.07
N ARG A 72 -2.28 -15.28 -15.18
CA ARG A 72 -1.97 -16.64 -15.66
C ARG A 72 -2.51 -17.73 -14.74
N ARG A 73 -2.48 -17.52 -13.42
CA ARG A 73 -2.99 -18.46 -12.41
C ARG A 73 -4.52 -18.58 -12.47
N LEU A 74 -5.22 -17.47 -12.65
CA LEU A 74 -6.68 -17.44 -12.79
C LEU A 74 -7.14 -18.03 -14.12
N GLY A 75 -6.37 -17.79 -15.18
CA GLY A 75 -6.63 -18.33 -16.51
C GLY A 75 -7.74 -17.58 -17.27
N PRO A 76 -8.05 -18.02 -18.50
CA PRO A 76 -8.90 -17.26 -19.44
C PRO A 76 -10.34 -17.04 -18.97
N ALA A 77 -10.85 -17.87 -18.07
CA ALA A 77 -12.21 -17.72 -17.53
C ALA A 77 -12.41 -16.44 -16.71
N PHE A 78 -11.32 -15.78 -16.28
CA PHE A 78 -11.33 -14.54 -15.52
C PHE A 78 -10.83 -13.34 -16.34
N GLU A 79 -10.66 -13.51 -17.65
CA GLU A 79 -10.34 -12.40 -18.54
C GLU A 79 -11.59 -11.51 -18.68
N PRO A 80 -11.51 -10.20 -18.35
CA PRO A 80 -12.65 -9.31 -18.49
C PRO A 80 -13.02 -9.15 -19.96
N PRO A 81 -14.32 -9.00 -20.28
CA PRO A 81 -14.74 -8.78 -21.66
C PRO A 81 -14.16 -7.46 -22.16
N THR A 82 -13.74 -7.44 -23.42
CA THR A 82 -13.44 -6.18 -24.10
C THR A 82 -14.74 -5.39 -24.25
N VAL A 83 -14.78 -4.20 -23.64
CA VAL A 83 -15.94 -3.31 -23.71
C VAL A 83 -15.78 -2.38 -24.91
N ASP A 84 -16.78 -2.37 -25.79
CA ASP A 84 -16.94 -1.33 -26.80
C ASP A 84 -17.50 -0.07 -26.12
N TRP A 85 -16.68 0.96 -26.00
CA TRP A 85 -17.06 2.24 -25.40
C TRP A 85 -17.93 3.10 -26.33
N GLY A 86 -18.23 2.59 -27.53
CA GLY A 86 -18.97 3.28 -28.57
C GLY A 86 -18.05 4.13 -29.44
N PRO A 87 -18.64 4.92 -30.36
CA PRO A 87 -17.87 5.83 -31.21
C PRO A 87 -17.13 6.87 -30.36
N ASP A 88 -15.99 7.33 -30.86
CA ASP A 88 -15.22 8.41 -30.23
C ASP A 88 -16.15 9.58 -29.85
N ARG A 89 -16.22 9.86 -28.55
CA ARG A 89 -16.95 11.01 -27.99
C ARG A 89 -15.94 12.14 -27.76
N GLY A 90 -16.34 13.38 -28.02
CA GLY A 90 -15.45 14.56 -27.89
C GLY A 90 -15.03 15.21 -29.22
N SER A 91 -15.65 14.83 -30.34
CA SER A 91 -15.53 15.56 -31.62
C SER A 91 -16.56 16.70 -31.76
N GLU A 92 -17.31 16.99 -30.69
CA GLU A 92 -18.10 18.21 -30.61
C GLU A 92 -17.10 19.37 -30.59
N ILE A 93 -16.93 20.03 -31.74
CA ILE A 93 -16.27 21.33 -31.79
C ILE A 93 -17.12 22.24 -30.92
N ILE A 94 -16.61 22.60 -29.74
CA ILE A 94 -17.14 23.73 -29.00
C ILE A 94 -16.81 24.95 -29.84
N ASP A 95 -17.83 25.58 -30.39
CA ASP A 95 -17.69 26.88 -31.02
C ASP A 95 -17.55 27.92 -29.90
N ASP A 96 -16.30 28.25 -29.54
CA ASP A 96 -15.99 29.26 -28.54
C ASP A 96 -16.55 30.65 -28.93
N ASP A 97 -16.95 30.84 -30.19
CA ASP A 97 -17.59 32.04 -30.73
C ASP A 97 -19.13 31.97 -30.77
N ASP A 98 -19.80 30.91 -30.24
CA ASP A 98 -21.28 30.84 -30.16
C ASP A 98 -21.81 31.87 -29.14
N PRO A 99 -22.55 32.92 -29.57
CA PRO A 99 -22.96 34.02 -28.71
C PRO A 99 -24.32 33.81 -28.00
N ARG A 100 -24.82 32.57 -27.92
CA ARG A 100 -26.12 32.25 -27.26
C ARG A 100 -26.11 32.42 -25.75
#